data_AF-A0A7C7NZJ7-F1
#
_entry.id   AF-A0A7C7NZJ7-F1
#
_cell.length_a   1.000
_cell.length_b   1.000
_cell.length_c   1.000
_cell.angle_alpha   90.00
_cell.angle_beta   90.00
_cell.angle_gamma   90.00
#
_symmetry.space_group_name_H-M   'P 1'
#
loop_
_entity.id
_entity.type
_entity.pdbx_description
1 polymer ?
#
loop_
_entity_poly.entity_id
_entity_poly.type
_entity_poly.pdbx_seq_one_letter_code
_entity_poly.pdbx_strand_id
1 'polypeptide(L)'
;MNKRTAFSVSVAALSLLLMFTACTQNQVTSPEQQFGFEMGTDYELINYEQLHEYWIKLANESDRMVLDTLGFTEEERPHIQAIITSPENHRNIDRYRDIARRLAKAEGVSRSDALELAEEGKAIVWIDGGLHATEVLGAHQLTELVYRMNEKNDPETLRILDDVILLATHANPDGQSLVSNWYMRQEDELERSTAGVPVLYNKYAGHDNNRDFYMAALAESQNMNTSVYRVWYPQIVYNHHQTGPAGTVMFAPPFRDPPNHYLDPLIMTGLDQVGSAMHQRFVLEGKGGTT
;
A
#
# COMPACT_ATOMS: atom_id res chain seq x y z
N MET A 1 -34.61 -81.46 -14.29
CA MET A 1 -33.38 -80.63 -14.34
C MET A 1 -33.60 -79.50 -15.34
N ASN A 2 -33.72 -78.26 -14.88
CA ASN A 2 -33.38 -77.05 -15.64
C ASN A 2 -33.47 -75.82 -14.73
N LYS A 3 -32.31 -75.26 -14.39
CA LYS A 3 -32.17 -74.02 -13.63
C LYS A 3 -32.23 -72.84 -14.60
N ARG A 4 -33.08 -71.85 -14.33
CA ARG A 4 -33.04 -70.53 -14.98
C ARG A 4 -32.19 -69.58 -14.14
N THR A 5 -31.29 -68.93 -14.85
CA THR A 5 -30.28 -67.94 -14.44
C THR A 5 -30.92 -66.62 -14.02
N ALA A 6 -30.44 -66.03 -12.92
CA ALA A 6 -30.68 -64.65 -12.54
C ALA A 6 -29.38 -63.86 -12.76
N PHE A 7 -29.45 -62.77 -13.52
CA PHE A 7 -28.36 -61.82 -13.73
C PHE A 7 -28.45 -60.74 -12.65
N SER A 8 -27.40 -60.59 -11.84
CA SER A 8 -27.25 -59.47 -10.91
C SER A 8 -26.47 -58.36 -11.60
N VAL A 9 -27.08 -57.18 -11.75
CA VAL A 9 -26.42 -55.97 -12.22
C VAL A 9 -25.86 -55.23 -11.01
N SER A 10 -24.52 -55.20 -10.88
CA SER A 10 -23.84 -54.37 -9.88
C SER A 10 -23.74 -52.94 -10.38
N VAL A 11 -24.42 -52.00 -9.71
CA VAL A 11 -24.25 -50.56 -9.91
C VAL A 11 -23.01 -50.12 -9.13
N ALA A 12 -21.93 -49.80 -9.83
CA ALA A 12 -20.76 -49.17 -9.24
C ALA A 12 -21.04 -47.66 -9.04
N ALA A 13 -21.16 -47.22 -7.79
CA ALA A 13 -21.21 -45.80 -7.45
C ALA A 13 -19.80 -45.20 -7.61
N LEU A 14 -19.64 -44.30 -8.59
CA LEU A 14 -18.41 -43.57 -8.82
C LEU A 14 -18.42 -42.32 -7.93
N SER A 15 -17.69 -42.37 -6.81
CA SER A 15 -17.48 -41.22 -5.94
C SER A 15 -16.57 -40.21 -6.64
N LEU A 16 -17.13 -39.07 -7.05
CA LEU A 16 -16.37 -37.95 -7.61
C LEU A 16 -15.64 -37.25 -6.45
N LEU A 17 -14.35 -37.55 -6.25
CA LEU A 17 -13.49 -36.72 -5.40
C LEU A 17 -13.24 -35.39 -6.11
N LEU A 18 -13.91 -34.33 -5.66
CA LEU A 18 -13.52 -32.95 -5.96
C LEU A 18 -12.17 -32.71 -5.27
N MET A 19 -11.08 -32.80 -6.04
CA MET A 19 -9.79 -32.29 -5.58
C MET A 19 -9.86 -30.76 -5.54
N PHE A 20 -10.07 -30.21 -4.35
CA PHE A 20 -9.69 -28.83 -4.08
C PHE A 20 -8.16 -28.77 -4.12
N THR A 21 -7.60 -28.31 -5.24
CA THR A 21 -6.25 -27.77 -5.24
C THR A 21 -6.28 -26.54 -4.36
N ALA A 22 -5.91 -26.69 -3.09
CA ALA A 22 -5.50 -25.57 -2.28
C ALA A 22 -4.32 -24.93 -3.03
N CYS A 23 -4.53 -23.73 -3.58
CA CYS A 23 -3.43 -22.92 -4.08
C CYS A 23 -2.63 -22.54 -2.84
N THR A 24 -1.62 -23.34 -2.50
CA THR A 24 -0.66 -22.96 -1.47
C THR A 24 0.11 -21.81 -2.06
N GLN A 25 -0.22 -20.58 -1.64
CA GLN A 25 0.61 -19.44 -1.98
C GLN A 25 2.03 -19.78 -1.52
N ASN A 26 2.99 -19.67 -2.43
CA ASN A 26 4.38 -19.85 -2.04
C ASN A 26 4.70 -18.81 -0.96
N GLN A 27 5.32 -19.26 0.11
CA GLN A 27 5.79 -18.37 1.16
C GLN A 27 6.73 -17.34 0.53
N VAL A 28 6.40 -16.07 0.65
CA VAL A 28 7.24 -14.97 0.15
C VAL A 28 8.43 -14.75 1.09
N THR A 29 9.55 -14.27 0.55
CA THR A 29 10.77 -14.00 1.31
C THR A 29 10.49 -12.94 2.37
N SER A 30 10.81 -13.23 3.64
CA SER A 30 10.62 -12.27 4.74
C SER A 30 11.70 -11.17 4.74
N PRO A 31 11.46 -10.03 5.42
CA PRO A 31 12.49 -9.02 5.57
C PRO A 31 13.74 -9.54 6.31
N GLU A 32 13.56 -10.40 7.32
CA GLU A 32 14.69 -11.04 8.01
C GLU A 32 15.53 -11.91 7.05
N GLN A 33 14.88 -12.66 6.16
CA GLN A 33 15.58 -13.46 5.15
C GLN A 33 16.31 -12.61 4.10
N GLN A 34 15.77 -11.44 3.76
CA GLN A 34 16.33 -10.55 2.75
C GLN A 34 17.45 -9.66 3.32
N PHE A 35 17.26 -9.08 4.49
CA PHE A 35 18.10 -8.03 5.06
C PHE A 35 18.91 -8.49 6.28
N GLY A 36 18.54 -9.62 6.89
CA GLY A 36 19.14 -10.12 8.13
C GLY A 36 18.50 -9.59 9.41
N PHE A 37 17.43 -8.79 9.31
CA PHE A 37 16.68 -8.23 10.43
C PHE A 37 15.20 -7.99 10.07
N GLU A 38 14.33 -7.94 11.08
CA GLU A 38 12.92 -7.59 10.90
C GLU A 38 12.77 -6.08 10.62
N MET A 39 11.80 -5.69 9.77
CA MET A 39 11.52 -4.27 9.54
C MET A 39 11.09 -3.57 10.83
N GLY A 40 11.76 -2.46 11.13
CA GLY A 40 11.54 -1.70 12.37
C GLY A 40 12.42 -2.16 13.53
N THR A 41 13.40 -3.04 13.30
CA THR A 41 14.48 -3.30 14.26
C THR A 41 15.23 -2.00 14.56
N ASP A 42 15.53 -1.77 15.85
CA ASP A 42 16.22 -0.55 16.28
C ASP A 42 17.55 -0.37 15.54
N TYR A 43 17.84 0.88 15.16
CA TYR A 43 19.05 1.29 14.44
C TYR A 43 19.21 0.72 13.03
N GLU A 44 18.31 -0.12 12.52
CA GLU A 44 18.47 -0.71 11.19
C GLU A 44 17.60 0.00 10.16
N LEU A 45 18.25 0.57 9.13
CA LEU A 45 17.58 1.19 7.99
C LEU A 45 18.01 0.55 6.67
N ILE A 46 17.05 0.27 5.79
CA ILE A 46 17.29 -0.06 4.39
C ILE A 46 17.33 1.22 3.54
N ASN A 47 18.19 1.24 2.52
CA ASN A 47 18.16 2.26 1.48
C ASN A 47 17.14 1.90 0.38
N TYR A 48 16.92 2.82 -0.57
CA TYR A 48 15.92 2.60 -1.62
C TYR A 48 16.31 1.46 -2.55
N GLU A 49 17.60 1.28 -2.85
CA GLU A 49 18.06 0.20 -3.71
C GLU A 49 17.71 -1.17 -3.12
N GLN A 50 17.94 -1.36 -1.82
CA GLN A 50 17.54 -2.56 -1.08
C GLN A 50 16.02 -2.78 -1.08
N LEU A 51 15.24 -1.71 -0.87
CA LEU A 51 13.77 -1.76 -0.92
C LEU A 51 13.29 -2.17 -2.32
N HIS A 52 13.82 -1.53 -3.37
CA HIS A 52 13.44 -1.78 -4.75
C HIS A 52 13.76 -3.21 -5.17
N GLU A 53 14.95 -3.72 -4.85
CA GLU A 53 15.31 -5.13 -5.09
C GLU A 53 14.36 -6.09 -4.37
N TYR A 54 14.00 -5.78 -3.13
CA TYR A 54 13.08 -6.61 -2.36
C TYR A 54 11.66 -6.61 -2.94
N TRP A 55 11.17 -5.45 -3.39
CA TRP A 55 9.84 -5.37 -4.01
C TRP A 55 9.78 -6.08 -5.36
N ILE A 56 10.86 -6.04 -6.15
CA ILE A 56 10.98 -6.87 -7.37
C ILE A 56 10.88 -8.35 -6.99
N LYS A 57 11.56 -8.78 -5.93
CA LYS A 57 11.51 -10.16 -5.45
C LYS A 57 10.08 -10.55 -5.05
N LEU A 58 9.42 -9.76 -4.20
CA LEU A 58 8.04 -10.04 -3.77
C LEU A 58 7.05 -10.11 -4.93
N ALA A 59 7.18 -9.23 -5.93
CA ALA A 59 6.35 -9.28 -7.13
C ALA A 59 6.54 -10.55 -7.97
N ASN A 60 7.70 -11.20 -7.89
CA ASN A 60 7.95 -12.48 -8.56
C ASN A 60 7.51 -13.70 -7.73
N GLU A 61 7.32 -13.53 -6.42
CA GLU A 61 6.95 -14.60 -5.48
C GLU A 61 5.45 -14.64 -5.18
N SER A 62 4.72 -13.54 -5.41
CA SER A 62 3.31 -13.38 -5.06
C SER A 62 2.43 -13.07 -6.27
N ASP A 63 1.30 -13.75 -6.38
CA ASP A 63 0.25 -13.48 -7.38
C ASP A 63 -0.69 -12.32 -6.98
N ARG A 64 -0.45 -11.70 -5.82
CA ARG A 64 -1.21 -10.57 -5.28
C ARG A 64 -0.61 -9.22 -5.61
N MET A 65 0.64 -9.17 -6.09
CA MET A 65 1.37 -7.93 -6.27
C MET A 65 1.83 -7.76 -7.72
N VAL A 66 1.53 -6.60 -8.28
CA VAL A 66 2.18 -6.09 -9.49
C VAL A 66 3.01 -4.89 -9.09
N LEU A 67 4.28 -4.86 -9.52
CA LEU A 67 5.16 -3.71 -9.31
C LEU A 67 5.14 -2.83 -10.56
N ASP A 68 4.61 -1.62 -10.42
CA ASP A 68 4.57 -0.62 -11.48
C ASP A 68 5.72 0.40 -11.32
N THR A 69 6.19 0.93 -12.44
CA THR A 69 7.16 2.03 -12.49
C THR A 69 6.44 3.27 -12.99
N LEU A 70 6.18 4.21 -12.09
CA LEU A 70 5.45 5.45 -12.37
C LEU A 70 6.21 6.39 -13.30
N GLY A 71 7.54 6.28 -13.30
CA GLY A 71 8.46 7.13 -14.02
C GLY A 71 9.87 7.02 -13.43
N PHE A 72 10.66 8.07 -13.61
CA PHE A 72 11.98 8.21 -13.00
C PHE A 72 12.02 9.42 -12.07
N THR A 73 12.88 9.38 -11.06
CA THR A 73 13.12 10.47 -10.11
C THR A 73 14.04 11.55 -10.69
N GLU A 74 14.30 12.61 -9.91
CA GLU A 74 15.22 13.69 -10.30
C GLU A 74 16.69 13.24 -10.44
N GLU A 75 17.06 12.13 -9.81
CA GLU A 75 18.34 11.43 -9.96
C GLU A 75 18.23 10.13 -10.80
N GLU A 76 17.19 10.03 -11.65
CA GLU A 76 17.02 8.96 -12.64
C GLU A 76 16.82 7.55 -12.04
N ARG A 77 16.37 7.43 -10.78
CA ARG A 77 15.96 6.15 -10.19
C ARG A 77 14.56 5.78 -10.67
N PRO A 78 14.25 4.49 -10.95
CA PRO A 78 12.88 4.06 -11.17
C PRO A 78 12.02 4.41 -9.96
N HIS A 79 10.87 5.06 -10.18
CA HIS A 79 9.94 5.45 -9.12
C HIS A 79 8.79 4.44 -9.05
N ILE A 80 8.79 3.62 -8.00
CA ILE A 80 7.94 2.41 -7.97
C ILE A 80 6.65 2.56 -7.14
N GLN A 81 5.63 1.81 -7.56
CA GLN A 81 4.36 1.62 -6.86
C GLN A 81 3.99 0.13 -6.87
N ALA A 82 3.73 -0.45 -5.70
CA ALA A 82 3.18 -1.78 -5.58
C ALA A 82 1.63 -1.72 -5.63
N ILE A 83 1.04 -2.47 -6.56
CA ILE A 83 -0.41 -2.65 -6.70
C ILE A 83 -0.74 -4.01 -6.07
N ILE A 84 -1.42 -3.99 -4.93
CA ILE A 84 -1.67 -5.19 -4.12
C ILE A 84 -3.17 -5.41 -3.95
N THR A 85 -3.65 -6.58 -4.39
CA THR A 85 -5.06 -7.00 -4.29
C THR A 85 -5.16 -8.50 -4.55
N SER A 86 -6.36 -9.09 -4.48
CA SER A 86 -6.54 -10.51 -4.77
C SER A 86 -6.25 -10.83 -6.26
N PRO A 87 -5.83 -12.08 -6.58
CA PRO A 87 -5.59 -12.47 -7.98
C PRO A 87 -6.83 -12.35 -8.87
N GLU A 88 -8.04 -12.47 -8.31
CA GLU A 88 -9.29 -12.20 -9.03
C GLU A 88 -9.46 -10.72 -9.35
N ASN A 89 -9.07 -9.84 -8.42
CA ASN A 89 -9.14 -8.41 -8.69
C ASN A 89 -8.13 -7.98 -9.75
N HIS A 90 -6.93 -8.56 -9.77
CA HIS A 90 -5.94 -8.32 -10.83
C HIS A 90 -6.46 -8.67 -12.23
N ARG A 91 -7.25 -9.74 -12.37
CA ARG A 91 -7.90 -10.09 -13.65
C ARG A 91 -8.87 -9.03 -14.15
N ASN A 92 -9.42 -8.22 -13.25
CA ASN A 92 -10.43 -7.20 -13.53
C ASN A 92 -9.91 -5.77 -13.29
N ILE A 93 -8.59 -5.59 -13.14
CA ILE A 93 -7.99 -4.34 -12.67
C ILE A 93 -8.34 -3.14 -13.55
N ASP A 94 -8.38 -3.33 -14.87
CA ASP A 94 -8.75 -2.30 -15.84
C ASP A 94 -10.21 -1.85 -15.69
N ARG A 95 -11.11 -2.80 -15.38
CA ARG A 95 -12.52 -2.50 -15.14
C ARG A 95 -12.68 -1.66 -13.87
N TYR A 96 -12.04 -2.05 -12.78
CA TYR A 96 -12.11 -1.30 -11.52
C TYR A 96 -11.49 0.09 -11.63
N ARG A 97 -10.38 0.22 -12.37
CA ARG A 97 -9.77 1.52 -12.68
C ARG A 97 -10.72 2.42 -13.49
N ASP A 98 -11.43 1.87 -14.48
CA ASP A 98 -12.45 2.64 -15.22
C ASP A 98 -13.63 3.06 -14.35
N ILE A 99 -14.11 2.17 -13.47
CA ILE A 99 -15.16 2.50 -12.48
C ILE A 99 -14.74 3.70 -11.64
N ALA A 100 -13.56 3.65 -11.03
CA ALA A 100 -13.05 4.72 -10.18
C ALA A 100 -12.94 6.05 -10.95
N ARG A 101 -12.41 6.00 -12.18
CA ARG A 101 -12.34 7.17 -13.07
C ARG A 101 -13.71 7.77 -13.39
N ARG A 102 -14.71 6.93 -13.72
CA ARG A 102 -16.08 7.38 -14.05
C ARG A 102 -16.74 8.02 -12.84
N LEU A 103 -16.62 7.41 -11.67
CA LEU A 103 -17.15 7.95 -10.41
C LEU A 103 -16.47 9.26 -10.03
N ALA A 104 -15.14 9.36 -10.17
CA ALA A 104 -14.39 10.56 -9.82
C ALA A 104 -14.68 11.75 -10.75
N LYS A 105 -14.87 11.51 -12.05
CA LYS A 105 -15.20 12.58 -13.00
C LYS A 105 -16.68 12.95 -13.00
N ALA A 106 -17.55 11.98 -12.73
CA ALA A 106 -19.01 12.10 -12.76
C ALA A 106 -19.59 12.68 -14.09
N GLU A 107 -18.80 12.68 -15.17
CA GLU A 107 -19.22 13.18 -16.48
C GLU A 107 -20.20 12.19 -17.13
N GLY A 108 -21.47 12.58 -17.24
CA GLY A 108 -22.51 11.76 -17.88
C GLY A 108 -22.91 10.51 -17.08
N VAL A 109 -22.63 10.47 -15.78
CA VAL A 109 -22.99 9.36 -14.89
C VAL A 109 -24.27 9.74 -14.13
N SER A 110 -25.35 8.98 -14.32
CA SER A 110 -26.58 9.19 -13.55
C SER A 110 -26.43 8.65 -12.13
N ARG A 111 -27.36 9.00 -11.24
CA ARG A 111 -27.34 8.49 -9.86
C ARG A 111 -27.50 6.97 -9.79
N SER A 112 -28.33 6.38 -10.65
CA SER A 112 -28.48 4.91 -10.71
C SER A 112 -27.19 4.26 -11.19
N ASP A 113 -26.57 4.81 -12.25
CA ASP A 113 -25.28 4.30 -12.74
C ASP A 113 -24.22 4.37 -11.65
N ALA A 114 -24.17 5.47 -10.89
CA ALA A 114 -23.20 5.63 -9.81
C ALA A 114 -23.36 4.58 -8.70
N LEU A 115 -24.60 4.20 -8.36
CA LEU A 115 -24.86 3.16 -7.37
C LEU A 115 -24.44 1.78 -7.88
N GLU A 116 -24.80 1.41 -9.11
CA GLU A 116 -24.39 0.14 -9.72
C GLU A 116 -22.86 0.04 -9.84
N LEU A 117 -22.21 1.13 -10.27
CA LEU A 117 -20.75 1.22 -10.35
C LEU A 117 -20.09 1.11 -8.97
N ALA A 118 -20.68 1.68 -7.93
CA ALA A 118 -20.15 1.59 -6.56
C ALA A 118 -20.31 0.19 -5.96
N GLU A 119 -21.38 -0.54 -6.32
CA GLU A 119 -21.58 -1.93 -5.91
C GLU A 119 -20.61 -2.91 -6.61
N GLU A 120 -20.28 -2.65 -7.88
CA GLU A 120 -19.30 -3.47 -8.63
C GLU A 120 -17.84 -3.11 -8.30
N GLY A 121 -17.57 -1.83 -8.05
CA GLY A 121 -16.23 -1.30 -7.87
C GLY A 121 -15.50 -1.82 -6.64
N LYS A 122 -14.19 -1.60 -6.63
CA LYS A 122 -13.34 -1.81 -5.46
C LYS A 122 -12.88 -0.48 -4.90
N ALA A 123 -12.74 -0.40 -3.58
CA ALA A 123 -12.12 0.76 -2.97
C ALA A 123 -10.64 0.78 -3.37
N ILE A 124 -10.18 1.88 -3.96
CA ILE A 124 -8.78 2.09 -4.27
C ILE A 124 -8.20 2.95 -3.15
N VAL A 125 -7.22 2.38 -2.44
CA VAL A 125 -6.56 3.01 -1.30
C VAL A 125 -5.11 3.23 -1.65
N TRP A 126 -4.70 4.49 -1.68
CA TRP A 126 -3.31 4.86 -1.86
C TRP A 126 -2.67 5.10 -0.50
N ILE A 127 -1.51 4.49 -0.29
CA ILE A 127 -0.67 4.68 0.89
C ILE A 127 0.74 4.96 0.42
N ASP A 128 1.32 6.05 0.88
CA ASP A 128 2.73 6.30 0.66
C ASP A 128 3.58 6.16 1.92
N GLY A 129 4.90 6.16 1.70
CA GLY A 129 5.90 6.18 2.74
C GLY A 129 7.16 6.89 2.27
N GLY A 130 7.82 7.55 3.22
CA GLY A 130 9.13 8.17 3.00
C GLY A 130 9.07 9.52 2.29
N LEU A 131 7.96 10.28 2.41
CA LEU A 131 7.83 11.59 1.74
C LEU A 131 8.96 12.54 2.15
N HIS A 132 9.05 12.87 3.43
CA HIS A 132 10.24 13.49 3.99
C HIS A 132 11.27 12.42 4.32
N ALA A 133 12.42 12.40 3.64
CA ALA A 133 13.37 11.31 3.78
C ALA A 133 13.98 11.17 5.18
N THR A 134 14.03 12.26 5.96
CA THR A 134 14.48 12.25 7.36
C THR A 134 13.47 11.61 8.32
N GLU A 135 12.24 11.37 7.87
CA GLU A 135 11.17 10.69 8.61
C GLU A 135 11.20 9.18 8.28
N VAL A 136 12.28 8.53 8.71
CA VAL A 136 12.71 7.21 8.20
C VAL A 136 11.69 6.09 8.43
N LEU A 137 10.79 6.21 9.40
CA LEU A 137 9.79 5.18 9.71
C LEU A 137 8.80 4.97 8.56
N GLY A 138 8.42 6.01 7.81
CA GLY A 138 7.39 5.89 6.77
C GLY A 138 7.76 4.90 5.66
N ALA A 139 9.00 4.94 5.17
CA ALA A 139 9.48 4.01 4.14
C ALA A 139 9.55 2.54 4.64
N HIS A 140 9.94 2.35 5.90
CA HIS A 140 10.03 1.03 6.52
C HIS A 140 8.66 0.44 6.83
N GLN A 141 7.73 1.27 7.33
CA GLN A 141 6.34 0.88 7.55
C GLN A 141 5.64 0.51 6.24
N LEU A 142 5.92 1.24 5.15
CA LEU A 142 5.43 0.90 3.81
C LEU A 142 5.97 -0.46 3.35
N THR A 143 7.27 -0.71 3.55
CA THR A 143 7.91 -2.00 3.20
C THR A 143 7.30 -3.17 3.97
N GLU A 144 7.09 -3.02 5.27
CA GLU A 144 6.46 -4.04 6.11
C GLU A 144 4.99 -4.26 5.73
N LEU A 145 4.25 -3.20 5.40
CA LEU A 145 2.87 -3.32 4.89
C LEU A 145 2.83 -4.15 3.61
N VAL A 146 3.70 -3.86 2.65
CA VAL A 146 3.79 -4.59 1.38
C VAL A 146 4.11 -6.07 1.63
N TYR A 147 5.09 -6.38 2.47
CA TYR A 147 5.40 -7.77 2.85
C TYR A 147 4.17 -8.47 3.45
N ARG A 148 3.54 -7.87 4.47
CA ARG A 148 2.42 -8.50 5.19
C ARG A 148 1.21 -8.76 4.30
N MET A 149 0.88 -7.87 3.37
CA MET A 149 -0.25 -8.09 2.44
C MET A 149 0.03 -9.23 1.46
N ASN A 150 1.30 -9.50 1.16
CA ASN A 150 1.70 -10.62 0.33
C ASN A 150 1.84 -11.93 1.12
N GLU A 151 2.21 -11.87 2.41
CA GLU A 151 2.45 -13.07 3.24
C GLU A 151 1.18 -13.58 3.94
N LYS A 152 0.36 -12.67 4.50
CA LYS A 152 -0.70 -13.07 5.42
C LYS A 152 -1.91 -13.69 4.70
N ASN A 153 -2.49 -14.67 5.38
CA ASN A 153 -3.65 -15.44 4.91
C ASN A 153 -4.78 -15.50 5.94
N ASP A 154 -4.73 -14.64 6.97
CA ASP A 154 -5.82 -14.56 7.93
C ASP A 154 -7.09 -13.95 7.31
N PRO A 155 -8.29 -14.23 7.85
CA PRO A 155 -9.55 -13.77 7.26
C PRO A 155 -9.67 -12.24 7.12
N GLU A 156 -9.01 -11.46 7.99
CA GLU A 156 -9.04 -10.00 7.91
C GLU A 156 -8.21 -9.54 6.70
N THR A 157 -6.99 -10.05 6.55
CA THR A 157 -6.13 -9.75 5.38
C THR A 157 -6.79 -10.17 4.07
N LEU A 158 -7.32 -11.40 3.97
CA LEU A 158 -7.94 -11.89 2.74
C LEU A 158 -9.15 -11.04 2.34
N ARG A 159 -9.98 -10.65 3.31
CA ARG A 159 -11.11 -9.74 3.06
C ARG A 159 -10.63 -8.38 2.55
N ILE A 160 -9.58 -7.81 3.14
CA ILE A 160 -8.98 -6.56 2.65
C ILE A 160 -8.55 -6.72 1.19
N LEU A 161 -7.84 -7.79 0.84
CA LEU A 161 -7.36 -8.02 -0.53
C LEU A 161 -8.51 -8.22 -1.54
N ASP A 162 -9.63 -8.80 -1.13
CA ASP A 162 -10.81 -8.98 -1.97
C ASP A 162 -11.62 -7.69 -2.17
N ASP A 163 -11.65 -6.81 -1.16
CA ASP A 163 -12.44 -5.57 -1.17
C ASP A 163 -11.65 -4.34 -1.68
N VAL A 164 -10.31 -4.37 -1.58
CA VAL A 164 -9.43 -3.21 -1.77
C VAL A 164 -8.37 -3.45 -2.83
N ILE A 165 -8.12 -2.43 -3.64
CA ILE A 165 -6.89 -2.30 -4.44
C ILE A 165 -5.97 -1.33 -3.69
N LEU A 166 -4.90 -1.87 -3.10
CA LEU A 166 -3.90 -1.08 -2.38
C LEU A 166 -2.83 -0.60 -3.36
N LEU A 167 -2.57 0.70 -3.36
CA LEU A 167 -1.48 1.35 -4.08
C LEU A 167 -0.42 1.81 -3.08
N ALA A 168 0.57 0.97 -2.81
CA ALA A 168 1.69 1.29 -1.92
C ALA A 168 2.81 1.98 -2.71
N THR A 169 3.07 3.26 -2.46
CA THR A 169 3.94 4.11 -3.29
C THR A 169 5.10 4.66 -2.48
N HIS A 170 6.34 4.47 -2.93
CA HIS A 170 7.47 5.11 -2.28
C HIS A 170 7.53 6.58 -2.70
N ALA A 171 7.49 7.54 -1.78
CA ALA A 171 7.30 8.95 -2.14
C ALA A 171 8.59 9.70 -2.54
N ASN A 172 9.73 9.35 -1.94
CA ASN A 172 11.01 10.03 -2.20
C ASN A 172 12.20 9.05 -2.28
N PRO A 173 12.33 8.29 -3.39
CA PRO A 173 13.42 7.32 -3.57
C PRO A 173 14.82 7.91 -3.36
N ASP A 174 15.10 9.05 -3.99
CA ASP A 174 16.42 9.70 -3.96
C ASP A 174 16.79 10.12 -2.53
N GLY A 175 15.82 10.70 -1.82
CA GLY A 175 15.97 11.07 -0.43
C GLY A 175 16.21 9.88 0.49
N GLN A 176 15.49 8.76 0.32
CA GLN A 176 15.71 7.56 1.15
C GLN A 176 17.14 7.03 0.95
N SER A 177 17.62 6.91 -0.30
CA SER A 177 19.00 6.49 -0.56
C SER A 177 20.00 7.40 0.17
N LEU A 178 19.85 8.72 0.06
CA LEU A 178 20.73 9.66 0.73
C LEU A 178 20.71 9.51 2.26
N VAL A 179 19.51 9.53 2.86
CA VAL A 179 19.35 9.57 4.31
C VAL A 179 19.68 8.23 4.97
N SER A 180 19.22 7.10 4.42
CA SER A 180 19.55 5.78 4.96
C SER A 180 21.04 5.50 4.85
N ASN A 181 21.68 5.81 3.72
CA ASN A 181 23.14 5.62 3.57
C ASN A 181 23.91 6.55 4.51
N TRP A 182 23.46 7.78 4.72
CA TRP A 182 24.04 8.66 5.72
C TRP A 182 23.91 8.02 7.11
N TYR A 183 22.71 7.64 7.54
CA TYR A 183 22.48 7.05 8.85
C TYR A 183 23.33 5.79 9.09
N MET A 184 23.34 4.86 8.15
CA MET A 184 24.03 3.56 8.25
C MET A 184 25.55 3.65 8.06
N ARG A 185 26.11 4.81 7.72
CA ARG A 185 27.57 5.00 7.62
C ARG A 185 28.29 4.91 8.98
N GLN A 186 27.57 5.14 10.07
CA GLN A 186 28.14 5.05 11.42
C GLN A 186 28.06 3.61 11.91
N GLU A 187 29.22 3.04 12.23
CA GLU A 187 29.32 1.67 12.73
C GLU A 187 28.72 1.54 14.14
N ASP A 188 28.94 2.53 15.00
CA ASP A 188 28.31 2.60 16.31
C ASP A 188 26.83 3.00 16.16
N GLU A 189 25.94 2.06 16.46
CA GLU A 189 24.49 2.20 16.38
C GLU A 189 23.98 3.41 17.17
N LEU A 190 24.58 3.69 18.34
CA LEU A 190 24.15 4.78 19.23
C LEU A 190 24.54 6.17 18.69
N GLU A 191 25.47 6.23 17.75
CA GLU A 191 25.92 7.46 17.10
C GLU A 191 25.26 7.66 15.72
N ARG A 192 24.41 6.71 15.26
CA ARG A 192 23.66 6.85 14.00
C ARG A 192 22.68 8.02 14.10
N SER A 193 22.70 8.89 13.10
CA SER A 193 21.83 10.08 13.07
C SER A 193 21.51 10.52 11.65
N THR A 194 20.29 11.00 11.45
CA THR A 194 19.86 11.71 10.24
C THR A 194 20.28 13.19 10.25
N ALA A 195 20.87 13.68 11.35
CA ALA A 195 21.36 15.04 11.44
C ALA A 195 22.63 15.24 10.60
N GLY A 196 22.79 16.47 10.09
CA GLY A 196 24.00 16.88 9.38
C GLY A 196 24.17 16.32 7.97
N VAL A 197 23.12 15.73 7.38
CA VAL A 197 23.12 15.35 5.95
C VAL A 197 23.56 16.58 5.14
N PRO A 198 24.60 16.47 4.30
CA PRO A 198 25.30 17.64 3.74
C PRO A 198 24.51 18.38 2.67
N VAL A 199 23.45 17.76 2.16
CA VAL A 199 22.54 18.31 1.17
C VAL A 199 21.10 18.04 1.59
N LEU A 200 20.17 18.82 1.08
CA LEU A 200 18.75 18.52 1.26
C LEU A 200 18.35 17.34 0.37
N TYR A 201 17.39 16.57 0.83
CA TYR A 201 16.97 15.30 0.24
C TYR A 201 15.94 15.45 -0.90
N ASN A 202 15.87 16.62 -1.52
CA ASN A 202 15.18 16.86 -2.79
C ASN A 202 15.94 17.95 -3.58
N LYS A 203 15.99 17.80 -4.90
CA LYS A 203 16.75 18.68 -5.79
C LYS A 203 16.21 20.13 -5.87
N TYR A 204 14.89 20.30 -5.98
CA TYR A 204 14.25 21.62 -6.12
C TYR A 204 13.34 22.02 -4.95
N ALA A 205 12.81 21.05 -4.18
CA ALA A 205 11.94 21.31 -3.03
C ALA A 205 12.70 21.40 -1.69
N GLY A 206 14.01 21.19 -1.70
CA GLY A 206 14.81 21.17 -0.48
C GLY A 206 14.34 20.08 0.49
N HIS A 207 13.83 20.46 1.65
CA HIS A 207 13.38 19.50 2.66
C HIS A 207 11.86 19.21 2.61
N ASP A 208 11.04 20.01 1.92
CA ASP A 208 9.57 19.90 2.01
C ASP A 208 8.97 19.65 0.62
N ASN A 209 8.99 18.40 0.20
CA ASN A 209 8.25 17.94 -0.98
C ASN A 209 6.75 17.80 -0.71
N ASN A 210 6.29 17.90 0.55
CA ASN A 210 4.87 18.00 0.89
C ASN A 210 4.28 19.42 0.64
N ARG A 211 5.04 20.31 0.01
CA ARG A 211 4.55 21.55 -0.61
C ARG A 211 4.56 21.52 -2.13
N ASP A 212 5.12 20.48 -2.73
CA ASP A 212 5.28 20.41 -4.17
C ASP A 212 4.08 19.79 -4.89
N PHE A 213 3.21 19.01 -4.22
CA PHE A 213 2.08 18.32 -4.88
C PHE A 213 1.16 19.22 -5.72
N TYR A 214 1.01 20.51 -5.38
CA TYR A 214 0.22 21.44 -6.20
C TYR A 214 1.00 22.05 -7.37
N MET A 215 2.33 22.24 -7.22
CA MET A 215 3.20 22.81 -8.28
C MET A 215 3.69 21.74 -9.25
N ALA A 216 3.87 20.52 -8.74
CA ALA A 216 4.49 19.39 -9.42
C ALA A 216 5.83 19.76 -10.07
N ALA A 217 6.71 20.46 -9.35
CA ALA A 217 8.00 20.87 -9.88
C ALA A 217 9.00 19.69 -9.95
N LEU A 218 8.90 18.75 -9.02
CA LEU A 218 9.71 17.53 -8.98
C LEU A 218 9.11 16.43 -9.86
N ALA A 219 9.97 15.63 -10.48
CA ALA A 219 9.57 14.41 -11.20
C ALA A 219 8.73 13.46 -10.34
N GLU A 220 9.12 13.26 -9.07
CA GLU A 220 8.43 12.38 -8.12
C GLU A 220 6.99 12.85 -7.86
N SER A 221 6.78 14.16 -7.67
CA SER A 221 5.46 14.75 -7.50
C SER A 221 4.62 14.64 -8.77
N GLN A 222 5.21 14.81 -9.96
CA GLN A 222 4.51 14.59 -11.23
C GLN A 222 4.07 13.14 -11.40
N ASN A 223 4.95 12.19 -11.09
CA ASN A 223 4.69 10.74 -11.16
C ASN A 223 3.54 10.35 -10.22
N MET A 224 3.62 10.75 -8.95
CA MET A 224 2.57 10.48 -7.95
C MET A 224 1.24 11.15 -8.33
N ASN A 225 1.26 12.42 -8.75
CA ASN A 225 0.06 13.13 -9.18
C ASN A 225 -0.60 12.45 -10.39
N THR A 226 0.20 11.91 -11.31
CA THR A 226 -0.33 11.16 -12.45
C THR A 226 -1.01 9.87 -11.97
N SER A 227 -0.35 9.10 -11.11
CA SER A 227 -0.92 7.89 -10.51
C SER A 227 -2.26 8.18 -9.81
N VAL A 228 -2.27 9.15 -8.89
CA VAL A 228 -3.46 9.48 -8.07
C VAL A 228 -4.56 10.12 -8.91
N TYR A 229 -4.27 11.18 -9.66
CA TYR A 229 -5.31 12.05 -10.24
C TYR A 229 -5.62 11.78 -11.71
N ARG A 230 -4.84 10.93 -12.39
CA ARG A 230 -5.04 10.64 -13.83
C ARG A 230 -5.26 9.17 -14.14
N VAL A 231 -4.67 8.28 -13.33
CA VAL A 231 -4.73 6.83 -13.57
C VAL A 231 -5.71 6.14 -12.63
N TRP A 232 -5.53 6.26 -11.31
CA TRP A 232 -6.20 5.41 -10.34
C TRP A 232 -7.41 6.02 -9.64
N TYR A 233 -7.43 7.34 -9.42
CA TYR A 233 -8.52 8.04 -8.73
C TYR A 233 -8.91 7.38 -7.38
N PRO A 234 -7.96 7.26 -6.43
CA PRO A 234 -8.21 6.58 -5.16
C PRO A 234 -9.26 7.30 -4.31
N GLN A 235 -10.05 6.52 -3.56
CA GLN A 235 -11.03 7.04 -2.60
C GLN A 235 -10.36 7.46 -1.28
N ILE A 236 -9.22 6.84 -0.94
CA ILE A 236 -8.41 7.18 0.23
C ILE A 236 -6.99 7.46 -0.23
N VAL A 237 -6.45 8.61 0.16
CA VAL A 237 -5.05 8.97 0.02
C VAL A 237 -4.50 9.13 1.43
N TYR A 238 -3.63 8.22 1.84
CA TYR A 238 -3.04 8.24 3.17
C TYR A 238 -1.53 8.45 3.07
N ASN A 239 -1.11 9.67 3.41
CA ASN A 239 0.29 10.06 3.47
C ASN A 239 0.81 10.00 4.91
N HIS A 240 1.87 9.21 5.13
CA HIS A 240 2.43 9.01 6.47
C HIS A 240 3.57 9.98 6.73
N HIS A 241 3.50 10.63 7.90
CA HIS A 241 4.57 11.46 8.43
C HIS A 241 4.99 10.95 9.81
N GLN A 242 6.26 11.15 10.12
CA GLN A 242 6.82 10.92 11.44
C GLN A 242 7.52 12.19 11.90
N THR A 243 7.06 12.78 13.01
CA THR A 243 7.80 13.88 13.64
C THR A 243 8.77 13.33 14.69
N GLY A 244 9.94 13.96 14.81
CA GLY A 244 10.71 13.96 16.05
C GLY A 244 10.38 15.23 16.84
N PRO A 245 10.33 15.21 18.19
CA PRO A 245 11.03 14.28 19.10
C PRO A 245 10.11 13.36 19.93
N ALA A 246 10.72 12.60 20.84
CA ALA A 246 10.03 11.76 21.84
C ALA A 246 8.89 12.51 22.57
N GLY A 247 7.76 11.83 22.75
CA GLY A 247 6.56 12.38 23.38
C GLY A 247 5.48 12.86 22.40
N THR A 248 5.70 12.72 21.10
CA THR A 248 4.69 13.00 20.08
C THR A 248 3.58 11.96 20.10
N VAL A 249 2.34 12.43 20.10
CA VAL A 249 1.14 11.60 19.97
C VAL A 249 0.81 11.33 18.51
N MET A 250 0.12 10.23 18.25
CA MET A 250 -0.39 9.92 16.93
C MET A 250 -1.41 10.98 16.52
N PHE A 251 -1.20 11.58 15.35
CA PHE A 251 -2.17 12.46 14.72
C PHE A 251 -2.98 11.67 13.69
N ALA A 252 -4.29 11.65 13.86
CA ALA A 252 -5.26 11.12 12.90
C ALA A 252 -6.47 12.07 12.88
N PRO A 253 -7.33 12.02 11.83
CA PRO A 253 -8.55 12.80 11.83
C PRO A 253 -9.42 12.55 13.08
N PRO A 254 -10.23 13.53 13.52
CA PRO A 254 -10.71 14.68 12.75
C PRO A 254 -9.68 15.81 12.56
N PHE A 255 -9.77 16.49 11.42
CA PHE A 255 -8.93 17.66 11.14
C PHE A 255 -9.50 18.94 11.80
N ARG A 256 -8.64 19.95 11.99
CA ARG A 256 -9.07 21.21 12.62
C ARG A 256 -9.99 22.01 11.69
N ASP A 257 -11.06 22.51 12.28
CA ASP A 257 -11.99 23.46 11.66
C ASP A 257 -11.37 24.86 11.43
N PRO A 258 -11.96 25.67 10.53
CA PRO A 258 -13.06 25.33 9.62
C PRO A 258 -12.56 24.67 8.32
N PRO A 259 -13.32 23.72 7.74
CA PRO A 259 -13.00 23.19 6.42
C PRO A 259 -13.20 24.24 5.33
N ASN A 260 -12.59 23.99 4.18
CA ASN A 260 -12.84 24.79 2.98
C ASN A 260 -14.31 24.63 2.55
N HIS A 261 -15.04 25.74 2.47
CA HIS A 261 -16.48 25.77 2.13
C HIS A 261 -16.81 25.30 0.71
N TYR A 262 -15.80 25.13 -0.16
CA TYR A 262 -15.97 24.52 -1.49
C TYR A 262 -16.01 22.99 -1.46
N LEU A 263 -15.67 22.35 -0.33
CA LEU A 263 -15.74 20.89 -0.20
C LEU A 263 -17.16 20.47 0.16
N ASP A 264 -17.63 19.38 -0.46
CA ASP A 264 -18.91 18.77 -0.09
C ASP A 264 -18.84 18.29 1.38
N PRO A 265 -19.83 18.61 2.23
CA PRO A 265 -19.83 18.19 3.63
C PRO A 265 -19.66 16.67 3.83
N LEU A 266 -20.11 15.84 2.89
CA LEU A 266 -19.94 14.39 2.96
C LEU A 266 -18.46 13.97 2.93
N ILE A 267 -17.60 14.72 2.25
CA ILE A 267 -16.15 14.47 2.23
C ILE A 267 -15.59 14.64 3.64
N MET A 268 -15.96 15.73 4.31
CA MET A 268 -15.47 16.03 5.66
C MET A 268 -15.99 15.00 6.68
N THR A 269 -17.29 14.74 6.69
CA THR A 269 -17.88 13.78 7.64
C THR A 269 -17.44 12.35 7.37
N GLY A 270 -17.20 11.98 6.11
CA GLY A 270 -16.68 10.67 5.75
C GLY A 270 -15.23 10.48 6.21
N LEU A 271 -14.41 11.51 6.08
CA LEU A 271 -13.03 11.51 6.58
C LEU A 271 -12.97 11.35 8.11
N ASP A 272 -13.86 12.03 8.84
CA ASP A 272 -13.96 11.88 10.30
C ASP A 272 -14.39 10.46 10.70
N GLN A 273 -15.29 9.83 9.95
CA GLN A 273 -15.71 8.46 10.19
C GLN A 273 -14.55 7.47 10.00
N VAL A 274 -13.79 7.60 8.90
CA VAL A 274 -12.63 6.74 8.63
C VAL A 274 -11.54 6.97 9.69
N GLY A 275 -11.23 8.23 10.01
CA GLY A 275 -10.24 8.56 11.05
C GLY A 275 -10.62 8.03 12.43
N SER A 276 -11.90 8.13 12.81
CA SER A 276 -12.41 7.56 14.05
C SER A 276 -12.28 6.04 14.10
N ALA A 277 -12.58 5.35 12.99
CA ALA A 277 -12.44 3.90 12.89
C ALA A 277 -10.96 3.46 13.01
N MET A 278 -10.04 4.19 12.36
CA MET A 278 -8.60 3.97 12.50
C MET A 278 -8.14 4.16 13.95
N HIS A 279 -8.51 5.28 14.57
CA HIS A 279 -8.14 5.59 15.94
C HIS A 279 -8.68 4.54 16.94
N GLN A 280 -9.94 4.13 16.78
CA GLN A 280 -10.53 3.06 17.59
C GLN A 280 -9.74 1.76 17.48
N ARG A 281 -9.28 1.39 16.27
CA ARG A 281 -8.49 0.17 16.08
C ARG A 281 -7.14 0.26 16.78
N PHE A 282 -6.46 1.41 16.74
CA PHE A 282 -5.22 1.60 17.49
C PHE A 282 -5.42 1.45 19.00
N VAL A 283 -6.49 2.04 19.55
CA VAL A 283 -6.85 1.89 20.97
C VAL A 283 -7.15 0.43 21.32
N LEU A 284 -7.93 -0.27 20.48
CA LEU A 284 -8.27 -1.68 20.67
C LEU A 284 -7.03 -2.58 20.73
N GLU A 285 -6.04 -2.28 19.89
CA GLU A 285 -4.77 -3.01 19.84
C GLU A 285 -3.74 -2.53 20.88
N GLY A 286 -4.10 -1.56 21.74
CA GLY A 286 -3.22 -1.03 22.78
C GLY A 286 -1.99 -0.31 22.24
N LYS A 287 -2.10 0.32 21.06
CA LYS A 287 -0.98 1.08 20.47
C LYS A 287 -0.73 2.36 21.26
N GLY A 288 0.55 2.68 21.46
CA GLY A 288 0.96 3.89 22.15
C GLY A 288 0.63 5.17 21.36
N GLY A 289 0.46 6.28 22.06
CA GLY A 289 0.26 7.60 21.44
C GLY A 289 -1.15 7.86 20.90
N THR A 290 -2.11 6.96 21.13
CA THR A 290 -3.51 7.09 20.66
C THR A 290 -4.50 7.43 21.78
N THR A 291 -4.03 7.99 22.90
CA THR A 291 -4.84 8.40 24.05
C THR A 291 -4.36 9.74 24.58
#